data_AF-A0A453IJE0-F1
#
_entry.id   AF-A0A453IJE0-F1
#
_cell.length_a   1.000
_cell.length_b   1.000
_cell.length_c   1.000
_cell.angle_alpha   90.00
_cell.angle_beta   90.00
_cell.angle_gamma   90.00
#
_symmetry.space_group_name_H-M   'P 1'
#
loop_
_entity.id
_entity.type
_entity.pdbx_description
1 polymer ?
#
loop_
_entity_poly.entity_id
_entity_poly.type
_entity_poly.pdbx_seq_one_letter_code
_entity_poly.pdbx_strand_id
1 'polypeptide(L)'
;SVLGNHDYRGNALAQLDPVMRKLDERFVCMRSFIVNAEIVEFFFIDTTPFQLKYWTHPKDSHYDWRGVAPRENYIANLLKDLDEAMKKSTAKWKIAIGHHTIRSVSDHGDTKELLQLLLPVLKVNGIDFYINGHDHCLEHISSRDSPIQYFTSGGGSKAWRGVYQPNDDKLQFFYDGQGFMSLQLNQDQADFIFYDVSGKVLYKWSSRKTNYFQPSIYVTAE
;
A
#
# COMPACT_ATOMS: atom_id res chain seq x y z
N SER A 1 -4.61 11.22 1.81
CA SER A 1 -3.57 10.77 0.88
C SER A 1 -2.28 10.52 1.64
N VAL A 2 -1.41 9.71 1.06
CA VAL A 2 -0.01 9.52 1.48
C VAL A 2 0.90 9.99 0.35
N LEU A 3 2.11 10.44 0.69
CA LEU A 3 3.08 10.95 -0.27
C LEU A 3 3.66 9.81 -1.15
N GLY A 4 3.88 10.11 -2.41
CA GLY A 4 4.62 9.29 -3.37
C GLY A 4 5.99 9.88 -3.73
N ASN A 5 6.72 9.15 -4.58
CA ASN A 5 8.09 9.52 -4.93
C ASN A 5 8.18 10.88 -5.65
N HIS A 6 7.15 11.27 -6.41
CA HIS A 6 7.12 12.57 -7.09
C HIS A 6 6.84 13.74 -6.14
N ASP A 7 6.12 13.51 -5.03
CA ASP A 7 5.90 14.53 -4.01
C ASP A 7 7.20 14.85 -3.28
N TYR A 8 7.98 13.81 -2.99
CA TYR A 8 9.34 13.94 -2.48
C TYR A 8 10.31 14.59 -3.47
N ARG A 9 10.04 14.56 -4.78
CA ARG A 9 10.86 15.31 -5.75
C ARG A 9 10.60 16.82 -5.72
N GLY A 10 9.45 17.22 -5.18
CA GLY A 10 9.09 18.60 -4.95
C GLY A 10 9.39 19.03 -3.50
N ASN A 11 8.45 19.77 -2.91
CA ASN A 11 8.49 20.17 -1.51
C ASN A 11 7.47 19.32 -0.73
N ALA A 12 7.93 18.22 -0.15
CA ALA A 12 7.08 17.30 0.59
C ALA A 12 6.44 17.99 1.80
N LEU A 13 7.18 18.86 2.49
CA LEU A 13 6.67 19.59 3.65
C LEU A 13 5.52 20.54 3.30
N ALA A 14 5.52 21.13 2.10
CA ALA A 14 4.41 21.99 1.67
C ALA A 14 3.09 21.19 1.52
N GLN A 15 3.17 19.94 1.06
CA GLN A 15 1.98 19.07 0.99
C GLN A 15 1.51 18.61 2.38
N LEU A 16 2.40 18.57 3.37
CA LEU A 16 2.05 18.21 4.75
C LEU A 16 1.59 19.42 5.57
N ASP A 17 1.70 20.64 5.04
CA ASP A 17 1.44 21.85 5.79
C ASP A 17 -0.05 21.97 6.16
N PRO A 18 -0.39 22.21 7.44
CA PRO A 18 -1.77 22.41 7.88
C PRO A 18 -2.50 23.55 7.14
N VAL A 19 -1.79 24.50 6.52
CA VAL A 19 -2.38 25.55 5.69
C VAL A 19 -3.18 24.95 4.52
N MET A 20 -2.79 23.79 4.00
CA MET A 20 -3.51 23.12 2.93
C MET A 20 -4.93 22.76 3.36
N ARG A 21 -5.14 22.36 4.62
CA ARG A 21 -6.48 22.12 5.19
C ARG A 21 -7.29 23.39 5.39
N LYS A 22 -6.63 24.55 5.53
CA LYS A 22 -7.32 25.85 5.57
C LYS A 22 -7.81 26.27 4.19
N LEU A 23 -7.12 25.84 3.13
CA LEU A 23 -7.51 26.10 1.74
C LEU A 23 -8.59 25.14 1.25
N ASP A 24 -8.48 23.86 1.59
CA ASP A 24 -9.49 22.84 1.34
C ASP A 24 -9.56 21.89 2.54
N GLU A 25 -10.65 21.94 3.30
CA GLU A 25 -10.83 21.12 4.51
C GLU A 25 -10.76 19.61 4.23
N ARG A 26 -11.01 19.19 2.99
CA ARG A 26 -10.95 17.79 2.55
C ARG A 26 -9.50 17.33 2.32
N PHE A 27 -8.54 18.25 2.29
CA PHE A 27 -7.15 17.94 2.01
C PHE A 27 -6.45 17.34 3.25
N VAL A 28 -6.48 16.01 3.34
CA VAL A 28 -5.77 15.27 4.39
C VAL A 28 -4.56 14.58 3.77
N CYS A 29 -3.36 15.17 3.93
CA CYS A 29 -2.09 14.54 3.56
C CYS A 29 -1.19 14.42 4.80
N MET A 30 -0.68 13.23 5.06
CA MET A 30 0.25 12.91 6.13
C MET A 30 1.23 11.84 5.62
N ARG A 31 2.36 11.66 6.30
CA ARG A 31 3.34 10.62 5.93
C ARG A 31 2.80 9.23 6.22
N SER A 32 2.60 8.92 7.50
CA SER A 32 2.00 7.68 7.95
C SER A 32 0.94 8.01 8.98
N PHE A 33 -0.22 7.38 8.89
CA PHE A 33 -1.34 7.61 9.78
C PHE A 33 -2.34 6.47 9.69
N ILE A 34 -3.23 6.39 10.66
CA ILE A 34 -4.24 5.33 10.75
C ILE A 34 -5.62 5.96 10.65
N VAL A 35 -6.49 5.33 9.88
CA VAL A 35 -7.92 5.65 9.86
C VAL A 35 -8.67 4.44 10.37
N ASN A 36 -9.32 4.60 11.52
CA ASN A 36 -10.23 3.62 12.08
C ASN A 36 -11.65 3.95 11.62
N ALA A 37 -12.29 2.98 10.96
CA ALA A 37 -13.69 3.05 10.51
C ALA A 37 -14.50 1.88 11.09
N GLU A 38 -14.25 1.55 12.37
CA GLU A 38 -14.88 0.53 13.19
C GLU A 38 -14.63 -0.91 12.73
N ILE A 39 -15.09 -1.27 11.54
CA ILE A 39 -14.96 -2.62 10.97
C ILE A 39 -13.63 -2.83 10.23
N VAL A 40 -12.95 -1.73 9.92
CA VAL A 40 -11.69 -1.71 9.18
C VAL A 40 -10.74 -0.66 9.77
N GLU A 41 -9.47 -1.01 9.84
CA GLU A 41 -8.39 -0.05 10.06
C GLU A 41 -7.49 0.04 8.82
N PHE A 42 -7.32 1.26 8.35
CA PHE A 42 -6.43 1.60 7.25
C PHE A 42 -5.12 2.12 7.81
N PHE A 43 -4.01 1.48 7.44
CA PHE A 43 -2.66 1.87 7.80
C PHE A 43 -2.00 2.53 6.59
N PHE A 44 -2.03 3.87 6.55
CA PHE A 44 -1.32 4.62 5.52
C PHE A 44 0.17 4.69 5.87
N ILE A 45 1.02 4.32 4.93
CA ILE A 45 2.45 4.11 5.13
C ILE A 45 3.23 4.93 4.10
N ASP A 46 4.12 5.79 4.59
CA ASP A 46 5.09 6.49 3.75
C ASP A 46 6.17 5.52 3.25
N THR A 47 5.97 5.00 2.04
CA THR A 47 6.87 4.02 1.44
C THR A 47 8.06 4.65 0.70
N THR A 48 8.08 5.97 0.51
CA THR A 48 9.16 6.61 -0.28
C THR A 48 10.54 6.49 0.37
N PRO A 49 10.70 6.70 1.69
CA PRO A 49 11.99 6.53 2.35
C PRO A 49 12.57 5.11 2.27
N PHE A 50 11.75 4.08 2.06
CA PHE A 50 12.22 2.69 1.93
C PHE A 50 13.09 2.47 0.71
N GLN A 51 12.86 3.19 -0.39
CA GLN A 51 13.51 2.94 -1.68
C GLN A 51 14.96 3.45 -1.68
N LEU A 52 15.95 2.56 -1.43
CA LEU A 52 17.35 2.93 -1.19
C LEU A 52 17.98 3.66 -2.38
N LYS A 53 17.57 3.29 -3.61
CA LYS A 53 18.09 3.93 -4.82
C LYS A 53 17.79 5.43 -4.88
N TYR A 54 16.72 5.91 -4.23
CA TYR A 54 16.43 7.34 -4.18
C TYR A 54 17.40 8.11 -3.28
N TRP A 55 17.98 7.46 -2.28
CA TRP A 55 18.97 8.06 -1.39
C TRP A 55 20.38 8.04 -1.98
N THR A 56 20.72 6.95 -2.66
CA THR A 56 22.10 6.66 -3.07
C THR A 56 22.37 6.95 -4.55
N HIS A 57 21.37 6.81 -5.41
CA HIS A 57 21.51 6.92 -6.87
C HIS A 57 20.28 7.59 -7.51
N PRO A 58 19.90 8.83 -7.11
CA PRO A 58 18.65 9.44 -7.57
C PRO A 58 18.69 9.92 -9.04
N LYS A 59 19.82 9.75 -9.74
CA LYS A 59 20.08 10.33 -11.07
C LYS A 59 19.87 11.84 -11.02
N ASP A 60 19.08 12.40 -11.93
CA ASP A 60 18.79 13.85 -12.01
C ASP A 60 17.68 14.30 -11.06
N SER A 61 17.11 13.40 -10.25
CA SER A 61 16.07 13.76 -9.29
C SER A 61 16.69 14.26 -7.99
N HIS A 62 16.14 15.34 -7.43
CA HIS A 62 16.35 15.70 -6.03
C HIS A 62 15.21 15.11 -5.20
N TYR A 63 15.48 14.72 -3.95
CA TYR A 63 14.46 14.22 -3.03
C TYR A 63 14.51 14.97 -1.70
N ASP A 64 13.35 15.39 -1.20
CA ASP A 64 13.19 16.14 0.04
C ASP A 64 13.20 15.23 1.27
N TRP A 65 14.39 14.98 1.80
CA TRP A 65 14.57 14.11 2.97
C TRP A 65 14.36 14.79 4.33
N ARG A 66 13.92 16.06 4.35
CA ARG A 66 13.72 16.79 5.61
C ARG A 66 12.68 16.07 6.46
N GLY A 67 13.05 15.75 7.70
CA GLY A 67 12.17 15.05 8.65
C GLY A 67 12.01 13.54 8.41
N VAL A 68 12.65 12.96 7.38
CA VAL A 68 12.74 11.49 7.20
C VAL A 68 14.19 10.98 7.19
N ALA A 69 15.17 11.90 7.29
CA ALA A 69 16.57 11.58 7.57
C ALA A 69 16.83 11.59 9.09
N PRO A 70 17.69 10.70 9.62
CA PRO A 70 18.38 9.61 8.93
C PRO A 70 17.41 8.50 8.53
N ARG A 71 17.62 7.92 7.34
CA ARG A 71 16.73 6.93 6.72
C ARG A 71 16.47 5.75 7.65
N GLU A 72 17.53 5.20 8.23
CA GLU A 72 17.49 3.99 9.06
C GLU A 72 16.64 4.22 10.31
N ASN A 73 16.84 5.36 10.99
CA ASN A 73 16.08 5.73 12.17
C ASN A 73 14.61 5.96 11.84
N TYR A 74 14.32 6.64 10.72
CA TYR A 74 12.95 6.89 10.30
C TYR A 74 12.20 5.59 9.97
N ILE A 75 12.80 4.69 9.18
CA ILE A 75 12.21 3.40 8.83
C ILE A 75 12.02 2.54 10.08
N ALA A 76 13.01 2.48 10.98
CA ALA A 76 12.91 1.70 12.21
C ALA A 76 11.76 2.17 13.10
N ASN A 77 11.62 3.49 13.30
CA ASN A 77 10.53 4.07 14.08
C ASN A 77 9.17 3.84 13.41
N LEU A 78 9.08 4.05 12.09
CA LEU A 78 7.85 3.80 11.34
C LEU A 78 7.38 2.34 11.49
N LEU A 79 8.29 1.38 11.31
CA LEU A 79 7.96 -0.04 11.41
C LEU A 79 7.58 -0.44 12.83
N LYS A 80 8.24 0.14 13.84
CA LYS A 80 7.87 -0.06 15.25
C LYS A 80 6.46 0.46 15.53
N ASP A 81 6.17 1.69 15.14
CA ASP A 81 4.86 2.32 15.37
C ASP A 81 3.75 1.56 14.62
N LEU A 82 4.03 1.12 13.40
CA LEU A 82 3.12 0.29 12.61
C LEU A 82 2.84 -1.06 13.29
N ASP A 83 3.89 -1.78 13.70
CA ASP A 83 3.78 -3.07 14.39
C ASP A 83 2.96 -2.94 15.69
N GLU A 84 3.27 -1.94 16.51
CA GLU A 84 2.53 -1.68 17.75
C GLU A 84 1.05 -1.36 17.50
N ALA A 85 0.75 -0.55 16.47
CA ALA A 85 -0.62 -0.20 16.14
C ALA A 85 -1.40 -1.40 15.59
N MET A 86 -0.79 -2.21 14.71
CA MET A 86 -1.45 -3.39 14.16
C MET A 86 -1.68 -4.50 15.19
N LYS A 87 -0.83 -4.61 16.22
CA LYS A 87 -1.05 -5.50 17.38
C LYS A 87 -2.22 -5.06 18.25
N LYS A 88 -2.41 -3.74 18.42
CA LYS A 88 -3.52 -3.16 19.20
C LYS A 88 -4.86 -3.19 18.43
N SER A 89 -4.79 -3.23 17.11
CA SER A 89 -5.95 -3.27 16.21
C SER A 89 -6.84 -4.49 16.47
N THR A 90 -8.10 -4.21 16.82
CA THR A 90 -9.19 -5.20 16.92
C THR A 90 -10.11 -5.18 15.71
N ALA A 91 -9.80 -4.36 14.70
CA ALA A 91 -10.61 -4.23 13.50
C ALA A 91 -10.68 -5.56 12.74
N LYS A 92 -11.87 -5.86 12.20
CA LYS A 92 -12.08 -7.10 11.46
C LYS A 92 -11.26 -7.13 10.16
N TRP A 93 -11.08 -5.99 9.52
CA TRP A 93 -10.23 -5.84 8.34
C TRP A 93 -9.04 -4.93 8.61
N LYS A 94 -7.86 -5.34 8.16
CA LYS A 94 -6.64 -4.55 8.24
C LYS A 94 -6.11 -4.32 6.84
N ILE A 95 -6.05 -3.04 6.43
CA ILE A 95 -5.68 -2.65 5.06
C ILE A 95 -4.48 -1.71 5.12
N ALA A 96 -3.39 -2.08 4.47
CA ALA A 96 -2.20 -1.24 4.36
C ALA A 96 -2.25 -0.48 3.03
N ILE A 97 -1.94 0.81 3.07
CA ILE A 97 -1.95 1.69 1.90
C ILE A 97 -0.60 2.38 1.80
N GLY A 98 0.06 2.25 0.65
CA GLY A 98 1.34 2.91 0.38
C GLY A 98 1.46 3.32 -1.07
N HIS A 99 2.42 4.20 -1.39
CA HIS A 99 2.63 4.57 -2.80
C HIS A 99 3.24 3.43 -3.63
N HIS A 100 4.34 2.84 -3.15
CA HIS A 100 5.14 1.84 -3.87
C HIS A 100 4.55 0.43 -3.83
N THR A 101 4.93 -0.38 -4.82
CA THR A 101 4.56 -1.79 -4.97
C THR A 101 5.32 -2.69 -3.99
N ILE A 102 4.60 -3.54 -3.25
CA ILE A 102 5.22 -4.73 -2.63
C ILE A 102 5.39 -5.81 -3.68
N ARG A 103 4.30 -6.11 -4.40
CA ARG A 103 4.25 -6.97 -5.57
C ARG A 103 3.77 -6.20 -6.78
N SER A 104 4.41 -6.38 -7.93
CA SER A 104 3.88 -5.93 -9.22
C SER A 104 4.42 -6.75 -10.37
N VAL A 105 3.69 -6.77 -11.48
CA VAL A 105 4.16 -7.33 -12.75
C VAL A 105 4.45 -6.26 -13.80
N SER A 106 4.53 -4.98 -13.42
CA SER A 106 4.73 -3.85 -14.35
C SER A 106 6.18 -3.31 -14.31
N ASP A 107 6.36 -2.06 -14.73
CA ASP A 107 7.66 -1.41 -14.97
C ASP A 107 8.55 -1.32 -13.73
N HIS A 108 7.99 -0.95 -12.58
CA HIS A 108 8.75 -0.83 -11.34
C HIS A 108 8.93 -2.17 -10.62
N GLY A 109 7.97 -3.10 -10.78
CA GLY A 109 8.04 -4.44 -10.22
C GLY A 109 8.06 -4.42 -8.69
N ASP A 110 8.63 -5.45 -8.08
CA ASP A 110 8.69 -5.57 -6.62
C ASP A 110 9.72 -4.61 -5.99
N THR A 111 9.32 -3.90 -4.93
CA THR A 111 10.26 -3.08 -4.15
C THR A 111 10.98 -3.93 -3.10
N LYS A 112 12.26 -4.23 -3.34
CA LYS A 112 13.09 -5.10 -2.50
C LYS A 112 13.07 -4.74 -1.01
N GLU A 113 13.15 -3.46 -0.69
CA GLU A 113 13.17 -2.99 0.71
C GLU A 113 11.81 -3.16 1.38
N LEU A 114 10.70 -3.05 0.65
CA LEU A 114 9.38 -3.35 1.21
C LEU A 114 9.22 -4.85 1.45
N LEU A 115 9.75 -5.71 0.57
CA LEU A 115 9.77 -7.16 0.79
C LEU A 115 10.57 -7.56 2.02
N GLN A 116 11.72 -6.92 2.24
CA GLN A 116 12.63 -7.26 3.32
C GLN A 116 12.21 -6.66 4.67
N LEU A 117 11.65 -5.45 4.68
CA LEU A 117 11.43 -4.68 5.91
C LEU A 117 9.96 -4.56 6.28
N LEU A 118 9.08 -4.24 5.32
CA LEU A 118 7.66 -3.96 5.59
C LEU A 118 6.80 -5.23 5.58
N LEU A 119 6.94 -6.07 4.55
CA LEU A 119 6.12 -7.26 4.36
C LEU A 119 6.16 -8.23 5.57
N PRO A 120 7.30 -8.46 6.26
CA PRO A 120 7.32 -9.30 7.46
C PRO A 120 6.42 -8.76 8.58
N VAL A 121 6.42 -7.44 8.80
CA VAL A 121 5.57 -6.77 9.80
C VAL A 121 4.10 -6.89 9.43
N LEU A 122 3.76 -6.72 8.16
CA LEU A 122 2.40 -6.88 7.67
C LEU A 122 1.90 -8.33 7.80
N LYS A 123 2.75 -9.32 7.48
CA LYS A 123 2.44 -10.75 7.57
C LYS A 123 2.18 -11.19 9.01
N VAL A 124 3.09 -10.87 9.93
CA VAL A 124 2.96 -11.30 11.35
C VAL A 124 1.74 -10.69 12.02
N ASN A 125 1.31 -9.51 11.57
CA ASN A 125 0.13 -8.82 12.10
C ASN A 125 -1.17 -9.10 11.35
N GLY A 126 -1.14 -10.02 10.38
CA GLY A 126 -2.34 -10.50 9.66
C GLY A 126 -3.01 -9.42 8.82
N ILE A 127 -2.24 -8.68 8.00
CA ILE A 127 -2.84 -7.78 7.00
C ILE A 127 -3.71 -8.58 6.02
N ASP A 128 -4.82 -8.00 5.60
CA ASP A 128 -5.67 -8.60 4.56
C ASP A 128 -5.23 -8.16 3.18
N PHE A 129 -5.13 -6.84 3.02
CA PHE A 129 -4.93 -6.20 1.72
C PHE A 129 -3.81 -5.16 1.81
N TYR A 130 -2.98 -5.12 0.77
CA TYR A 130 -2.07 -4.02 0.51
C TYR A 130 -2.50 -3.31 -0.77
N ILE A 131 -2.73 -2.00 -0.70
CA ILE A 131 -3.19 -1.18 -1.83
C ILE A 131 -2.13 -0.14 -2.15
N ASN A 132 -1.75 -0.05 -3.43
CA ASN A 132 -0.76 0.92 -3.89
C ASN A 132 -1.08 1.57 -5.24
N GLY A 133 -0.24 2.54 -5.59
CA GLY A 133 -0.13 3.10 -6.94
C GLY A 133 1.26 2.81 -7.51
N HIS A 134 2.02 3.86 -7.81
CA HIS A 134 3.38 3.84 -8.36
C HIS A 134 3.51 3.21 -9.74
N ASP A 135 3.16 1.93 -9.90
CA ASP A 135 3.08 1.32 -11.23
C ASP A 135 1.83 1.83 -11.96
N HIS A 136 2.05 2.28 -13.19
CA HIS A 136 1.09 3.03 -13.99
C HIS A 136 0.08 2.11 -14.69
N CYS A 137 -0.57 1.24 -13.93
CA CYS A 137 -1.49 0.22 -14.41
C CYS A 137 -2.50 -0.17 -13.31
N LEU A 138 -3.32 -1.18 -13.58
CA LEU A 138 -4.21 -1.82 -12.61
C LEU A 138 -3.85 -3.29 -12.44
N GLU A 139 -3.73 -3.75 -11.19
CA GLU A 139 -3.29 -5.12 -10.90
C GLU A 139 -4.00 -5.72 -9.69
N HIS A 140 -4.23 -7.03 -9.73
CA HIS A 140 -4.52 -7.85 -8.55
C HIS A 140 -3.59 -9.06 -8.55
N ILE A 141 -2.82 -9.20 -7.48
CA ILE A 141 -1.89 -10.31 -7.24
C ILE A 141 -2.24 -10.96 -5.91
N SER A 142 -2.38 -12.29 -5.90
CA SER A 142 -2.54 -13.08 -4.68
C SER A 142 -1.20 -13.63 -4.24
N SER A 143 -0.90 -13.48 -2.94
CA SER A 143 0.27 -14.11 -2.35
C SER A 143 0.16 -15.64 -2.41
N ARG A 144 1.28 -16.33 -2.66
CA ARG A 144 1.37 -17.80 -2.65
C ARG A 144 1.64 -18.37 -1.26
N ASP A 145 2.26 -17.59 -0.38
CA ASP A 145 2.73 -18.02 0.93
C ASP A 145 1.96 -17.38 2.10
N SER A 146 0.94 -16.57 1.80
CA SER A 146 0.09 -15.90 2.79
C SER A 146 -1.29 -15.58 2.21
N PRO A 147 -2.31 -15.27 3.04
CA PRO A 147 -3.62 -14.88 2.55
C PRO A 147 -3.67 -13.45 1.96
N ILE A 148 -2.57 -12.70 2.03
CA ILE A 148 -2.50 -11.29 1.61
C ILE A 148 -2.85 -11.16 0.12
N GLN A 149 -3.67 -10.16 -0.19
CA GLN A 149 -3.89 -9.71 -1.58
C GLN A 149 -3.24 -8.34 -1.81
N TYR A 150 -2.62 -8.18 -2.97
CA TYR A 150 -2.01 -6.94 -3.41
C TYR A 150 -2.84 -6.34 -4.54
N PHE A 151 -3.22 -5.07 -4.40
CA PHE A 151 -4.01 -4.34 -5.38
C PHE A 151 -3.30 -3.06 -5.81
N THR A 152 -3.00 -2.95 -7.10
CA THR A 152 -2.42 -1.74 -7.69
C THR A 152 -3.50 -0.95 -8.40
N SER A 153 -3.68 0.32 -8.04
CA SER A 153 -4.53 1.30 -8.73
C SER A 153 -3.71 2.55 -9.07
N GLY A 154 -2.74 2.42 -9.98
CA GLY A 154 -1.84 3.50 -10.39
C GLY A 154 -2.10 4.08 -11.79
N GLY A 155 -3.10 3.57 -12.51
CA GLY A 155 -3.51 4.04 -13.84
C GLY A 155 -4.30 5.36 -13.87
N GLY A 156 -4.21 6.22 -12.84
CA GLY A 156 -5.02 7.44 -12.76
C GLY A 156 -4.62 8.56 -13.73
N SER A 157 -3.44 8.48 -14.34
CA SER A 157 -2.95 9.48 -15.30
C SER A 157 -2.02 8.88 -16.34
N LYS A 158 -0.76 8.60 -16.01
CA LYS A 158 0.13 7.88 -16.92
C LYS A 158 -0.28 6.40 -16.94
N ALA A 159 -0.27 5.78 -18.12
CA ALA A 159 -0.54 4.35 -18.33
C ALA A 159 0.02 3.88 -19.68
N TRP A 160 -0.29 2.64 -20.09
CA TRP A 160 0.13 2.02 -21.36
C TRP A 160 1.64 1.96 -21.51
N ARG A 161 2.31 1.40 -20.50
CA ARG A 161 3.78 1.27 -20.50
C ARG A 161 4.26 0.13 -21.40
N GLY A 162 3.41 -0.86 -21.65
CA GLY A 162 3.73 -2.07 -22.42
C GLY A 162 4.72 -2.99 -21.71
N VAL A 163 4.87 -2.85 -20.39
CA VAL A 163 5.84 -3.62 -19.61
C VAL A 163 5.13 -4.70 -18.79
N TYR A 164 5.60 -5.93 -18.93
CA TYR A 164 5.18 -7.07 -18.15
C TYR A 164 6.40 -7.86 -17.66
N GLN A 165 6.56 -7.94 -16.35
CA GLN A 165 7.65 -8.63 -15.66
C GLN A 165 7.03 -9.57 -14.62
N PRO A 166 6.99 -10.89 -14.86
CA PRO A 166 6.46 -11.83 -13.87
C PRO A 166 7.16 -11.69 -12.52
N ASN A 167 6.39 -11.74 -11.44
CA ASN A 167 6.91 -11.96 -10.08
C ASN A 167 6.58 -13.38 -9.60
N ASP A 168 7.06 -13.71 -8.41
CA ASP A 168 6.92 -15.06 -7.84
C ASP A 168 5.49 -15.38 -7.38
N ASP A 169 4.65 -14.37 -7.14
CA ASP A 169 3.28 -14.55 -6.66
C ASP A 169 2.28 -14.86 -7.79
N LYS A 170 0.99 -15.01 -7.48
CA LYS A 170 -0.03 -15.39 -8.46
C LYS A 170 -0.74 -14.15 -8.99
N LEU A 171 -0.44 -13.76 -10.23
CA LEU A 171 -1.21 -12.73 -10.93
C LEU A 171 -2.64 -13.21 -11.19
N GLN A 172 -3.63 -12.43 -10.76
CA GLN A 172 -5.06 -12.70 -11.00
C GLN A 172 -5.63 -11.78 -12.09
N PHE A 173 -5.18 -10.53 -12.13
CA PHE A 173 -5.63 -9.52 -13.08
C PHE A 173 -4.51 -8.50 -13.35
N PHE A 174 -4.40 -8.10 -14.62
CA PHE A 174 -3.49 -7.06 -15.09
C PHE A 174 -4.17 -6.27 -16.20
N TYR A 175 -4.10 -4.94 -16.12
CA TYR A 175 -4.56 -4.04 -17.16
C TYR A 175 -3.62 -2.85 -17.28
N ASP A 176 -2.88 -2.80 -18.39
CA ASP A 176 -1.93 -1.73 -18.72
C ASP A 176 -2.62 -0.54 -19.37
N GLY A 177 -3.59 0.04 -18.67
CA GLY A 177 -4.36 1.18 -19.14
C GLY A 177 -4.82 2.07 -18.01
N GLN A 178 -5.45 3.19 -18.36
CA GLN A 178 -5.98 4.09 -17.36
C GLN A 178 -7.26 3.56 -16.72
N GLY A 179 -7.46 3.88 -15.45
CA GLY A 179 -8.65 3.49 -14.71
C GLY A 179 -8.47 3.61 -13.20
N PHE A 180 -9.39 3.01 -12.46
CA PHE A 180 -9.41 3.07 -11.01
C PHE A 180 -10.07 1.83 -10.40
N MET A 181 -10.01 1.73 -9.08
CA MET A 181 -10.59 0.63 -8.32
C MET A 181 -11.54 1.17 -7.25
N SER A 182 -12.69 0.50 -7.06
CA SER A 182 -13.55 0.71 -5.88
C SER A 182 -13.40 -0.45 -4.91
N LEU A 183 -13.44 -0.14 -3.61
CA LEU A 183 -13.58 -1.10 -2.53
C LEU A 183 -14.90 -0.84 -1.80
N GLN A 184 -15.76 -1.84 -1.73
CA GLN A 184 -16.92 -1.86 -0.85
C GLN A 184 -16.71 -2.93 0.22
N LEU A 185 -16.99 -2.60 1.48
CA LEU A 185 -16.65 -3.47 2.60
C LEU A 185 -17.77 -3.46 3.64
N ASN A 186 -18.07 -4.64 4.17
CA ASN A 186 -18.90 -4.84 5.36
C ASN A 186 -18.15 -5.78 6.33
N GLN A 187 -18.80 -6.18 7.44
CA GLN A 187 -18.14 -7.03 8.42
C GLN A 187 -17.65 -8.34 7.80
N ASP A 188 -18.38 -8.97 6.89
CA ASP A 188 -18.11 -10.33 6.43
C ASP A 188 -17.54 -10.40 5.03
N GLN A 189 -17.59 -9.32 4.25
CA GLN A 189 -17.23 -9.31 2.85
C GLN A 189 -16.52 -8.02 2.44
N ALA A 190 -15.50 -8.17 1.59
CA ALA A 190 -14.83 -7.10 0.89
C ALA A 190 -14.93 -7.35 -0.62
N ASP A 191 -15.44 -6.37 -1.37
CA ASP A 191 -15.67 -6.42 -2.80
C ASP A 191 -14.80 -5.37 -3.50
N PHE A 192 -13.99 -5.83 -4.45
CA PHE A 192 -13.11 -5.02 -5.28
C PHE A 192 -13.61 -5.04 -6.73
N ILE A 193 -13.73 -3.86 -7.32
CA ILE A 193 -14.09 -3.71 -8.73
C ILE A 193 -13.11 -2.76 -9.40
N PHE A 194 -12.53 -3.20 -10.51
CA PHE A 194 -11.67 -2.39 -11.36
C PHE A 194 -12.44 -1.88 -12.56
N TYR A 195 -12.21 -0.61 -12.88
CA TYR A 195 -12.85 0.09 -13.98
C TYR A 195 -11.79 0.69 -14.91
N ASP A 196 -12.08 0.73 -16.21
CA ASP A 196 -11.36 1.64 -17.10
C ASP A 196 -11.85 3.09 -16.93
N VAL A 197 -11.22 4.02 -17.66
CA VAL A 197 -11.58 5.44 -17.64
C VAL A 197 -13.01 5.77 -18.05
N SER A 198 -13.67 4.88 -18.80
CA SER A 198 -15.07 5.07 -19.20
C SER A 198 -16.06 4.58 -18.14
N GLY A 199 -15.57 4.00 -17.05
CA GLY A 199 -16.39 3.36 -16.02
C GLY A 199 -16.84 1.95 -16.41
N LYS A 200 -16.26 1.34 -17.43
CA LYS A 200 -16.52 -0.07 -17.77
C LYS A 200 -15.80 -0.96 -16.78
N VAL A 201 -16.52 -1.92 -16.22
CA VAL A 201 -15.95 -2.94 -15.33
C VAL A 201 -14.97 -3.83 -16.12
N LEU A 202 -13.76 -3.94 -15.61
CA LEU A 202 -12.70 -4.79 -16.14
C LEU A 202 -12.57 -6.09 -15.36
N TYR A 203 -12.71 -6.03 -14.04
CA TYR A 203 -12.47 -7.16 -13.14
C TYR A 203 -13.21 -6.98 -11.81
N LYS A 204 -13.63 -8.10 -11.22
CA LYS A 204 -14.29 -8.16 -9.91
C LYS A 204 -13.65 -9.25 -9.07
N TRP A 205 -13.43 -8.98 -7.80
CA TRP A 205 -12.95 -9.97 -6.84
C TRP A 205 -13.55 -9.71 -5.46
N SER A 206 -13.79 -10.78 -4.70
CA SER A 206 -14.40 -10.69 -3.38
C SER A 206 -13.66 -11.57 -2.37
N SER A 207 -13.50 -11.06 -1.16
CA SER A 207 -13.05 -11.83 0.01
C SER A 207 -14.18 -11.99 1.00
N ARG A 208 -14.20 -13.10 1.74
CA ARG A 208 -15.13 -13.31 2.85
C ARG A 208 -14.38 -13.70 4.11
N LYS A 209 -14.75 -13.10 5.24
CA LYS A 209 -14.32 -13.48 6.59
C LYS A 209 -15.50 -14.05 7.36
N THR A 210 -15.53 -15.37 7.51
CA THR A 210 -16.47 -16.03 8.41
C THR A 210 -15.98 -15.86 9.86
N ASN A 211 -16.89 -15.67 10.82
CA ASN A 211 -16.58 -15.44 12.24
C ASN A 211 -16.05 -16.70 12.97
N TYR A 212 -15.24 -17.54 12.31
CA TYR A 212 -14.55 -18.61 13.02
C TYR A 212 -13.34 -18.02 13.73
N PHE A 213 -13.51 -17.71 15.02
CA PHE A 213 -12.42 -17.70 15.96
C PHE A 213 -11.64 -19.01 15.78
N GLN A 214 -10.46 -18.94 15.17
CA GLN A 214 -9.47 -19.99 15.39
C GLN A 214 -8.65 -19.56 16.60
N PRO A 215 -8.76 -20.27 17.75
CA PRO A 215 -7.80 -20.11 18.82
C PRO A 215 -6.41 -20.42 18.24
N SER A 216 -5.44 -19.55 18.49
CA SER A 216 -4.04 -19.82 18.20
C SER A 216 -3.63 -21.08 18.96
N ILE A 217 -3.51 -22.22 18.27
CA ILE A 217 -2.90 -23.42 18.84
C ILE A 217 -1.39 -23.19 18.80
N TYR A 218 -0.86 -22.55 19.84
CA TYR A 218 0.56 -22.71 20.15
C TYR A 218 0.72 -24.12 20.72
N VAL A 219 1.21 -25.03 19.89
CA VAL A 219 1.78 -26.29 20.36
C VAL A 219 3.09 -25.93 21.06
N THR A 220 3.08 -25.93 22.39
CA THR A 220 4.31 -26.02 23.18
C THR A 220 4.88 -27.42 22.92
N ALA A 221 6.06 -27.48 22.30
CA ALA A 221 6.85 -28.69 22.26
C ALA A 221 7.42 -28.95 23.66
N GLU A 222 7.18 -30.14 24.19
CA GLU A 222 7.98 -30.76 25.26
C GLU A 222 9.34 -31.22 24.71
#